data_AF-A0A829YE06-F1
#
_entry.id   AF-A0A829YE06-F1
#
_cell.length_a   1.000
_cell.length_b   1.000
_cell.length_c   1.000
_cell.angle_alpha   90.00
_cell.angle_beta   90.00
_cell.angle_gamma   90.00
#
_symmetry.space_group_name_H-M   'P 1'
#
loop_
_entity.id
_entity.type
_entity.pdbx_description
1 polymer ?
#
loop_
_entity_poly.entity_id
_entity_poly.type
_entity_poly.pdbx_seq_one_letter_code
_entity_poly.pdbx_strand_id
1 'polypeptide(L)'
;MSFRSTCLSAFVLALSAFTYTQSAGAAPLLCQEVNKNHTFVDTSVVASCLGAGVGNINGNPGTDDFLTGEGAGSGLIGIGSGTFTQDGNTGTFALDASLWDAWSEIAIGLKFGTGNQADEWFVYLLNPLVSSGLWEFIDADGKRGGGLSHVQLYGRTPNTNVPEPGTLALLGIGLLGTAVARRRKQA
;
A
#
# COMPACT_ATOMS: atom_id res chain seq x y z
N MET A 1 53.70 -8.11 -47.00
CA MET A 1 53.78 -8.56 -45.59
C MET A 1 53.56 -7.36 -44.71
N SER A 2 52.36 -7.23 -44.12
CA SER A 2 51.98 -6.09 -43.27
C SER A 2 51.85 -6.62 -41.84
N PHE A 3 52.71 -6.14 -40.94
CA PHE A 3 52.66 -6.41 -39.51
C PHE A 3 51.74 -5.39 -38.84
N ARG A 4 50.71 -5.90 -38.14
CA ARG A 4 49.91 -5.16 -37.17
C ARG A 4 50.60 -5.24 -35.80
N SER A 5 50.67 -4.11 -35.08
CA SER A 5 50.95 -4.02 -33.64
C SER A 5 50.11 -2.85 -33.07
N THR A 6 49.08 -3.15 -32.26
CA THR A 6 48.97 -2.95 -30.80
C THR A 6 49.01 -1.47 -30.36
N CYS A 7 47.95 -0.83 -29.85
CA CYS A 7 47.07 -1.05 -28.67
C CYS A 7 47.43 -0.06 -27.54
N LEU A 8 46.41 0.33 -26.77
CA LEU A 8 46.36 1.17 -25.55
C LEU A 8 46.52 2.69 -25.73
N SER A 9 45.88 3.58 -24.98
CA SER A 9 44.73 3.61 -24.04
C SER A 9 44.82 5.02 -23.43
N ALA A 10 43.73 5.79 -23.33
CA ALA A 10 43.57 6.77 -22.25
C ALA A 10 42.10 7.20 -22.14
N PHE A 11 41.39 6.42 -21.34
CA PHE A 11 40.08 6.66 -20.77
C PHE A 11 40.15 7.83 -19.76
N VAL A 12 39.35 8.89 -19.93
CA VAL A 12 38.73 9.62 -18.80
C VAL A 12 37.48 10.34 -19.34
N LEU A 13 36.31 9.73 -19.18
CA LEU A 13 35.02 10.44 -19.26
C LEU A 13 34.44 10.40 -17.84
N ALA A 14 34.67 11.46 -17.08
CA ALA A 14 34.05 11.68 -15.79
C ALA A 14 32.58 12.02 -16.02
N LEU A 15 31.69 11.04 -15.82
CA LEU A 15 30.26 11.24 -15.86
C LEU A 15 29.81 11.79 -14.49
N SER A 16 29.67 13.11 -14.41
CA SER A 16 29.03 13.79 -13.28
C SER A 16 27.53 13.48 -13.29
N ALA A 17 27.14 12.44 -12.55
CA ALA A 17 25.74 12.19 -12.25
C ALA A 17 25.22 13.30 -11.33
N PHE A 18 24.55 14.30 -11.91
CA PHE A 18 23.68 15.21 -11.16
C PHE A 18 22.55 14.38 -10.57
N THR A 19 22.66 14.02 -9.30
CA THR A 19 21.53 13.50 -8.53
C THR A 19 20.56 14.65 -8.32
N TYR A 20 19.51 14.70 -9.15
CA TYR A 20 18.33 15.50 -8.86
C TYR A 20 17.69 14.94 -7.59
N THR A 21 17.98 15.55 -6.45
CA THR A 21 17.19 15.33 -5.23
C THR A 21 15.88 16.07 -5.42
N GLN A 22 14.90 15.40 -6.02
CA GLN A 22 13.52 15.86 -5.97
C GLN A 22 13.10 15.76 -4.50
N SER A 23 12.87 16.88 -3.83
CA SER A 23 12.12 16.86 -2.58
C SER A 23 10.73 16.34 -2.92
N ALA A 24 10.38 15.14 -2.45
CA ALA A 24 8.99 14.69 -2.49
C ALA A 24 8.18 15.67 -1.63
N GLY A 25 7.51 16.62 -2.28
CA GLY A 25 6.56 17.50 -1.63
C GLY A 25 5.36 16.66 -1.20
N ALA A 26 5.23 16.48 0.10
CA ALA A 26 4.00 16.09 0.78
C ALA A 26 2.83 16.92 0.20
N ALA A 27 1.91 16.27 -0.49
CA ALA A 27 0.74 16.89 -1.12
C ALA A 27 -0.52 16.22 -0.55
N PRO A 28 -1.63 16.96 -0.38
CA PRO A 28 -2.86 16.34 0.09
C PRO A 28 -3.40 15.36 -0.97
N LEU A 29 -3.61 14.11 -0.58
CA LEU A 29 -4.27 13.09 -1.38
C LEU A 29 -5.78 13.16 -1.15
N LEU A 30 -6.50 13.59 -2.18
CA LEU A 30 -7.96 13.60 -2.21
C LEU A 30 -8.51 12.18 -2.35
N CYS A 31 -9.52 11.85 -1.56
CA CYS A 31 -10.36 10.67 -1.78
C CYS A 31 -11.79 11.16 -2.07
N GLN A 32 -12.31 10.76 -3.24
CA GLN A 32 -13.55 11.23 -3.90
C GLN A 32 -13.46 12.57 -4.63
N GLU A 33 -14.60 13.02 -5.13
CA GLU A 33 -14.76 14.25 -5.89
C GLU A 33 -14.90 15.46 -4.97
N VAL A 34 -14.26 16.57 -5.32
CA VAL A 34 -14.32 17.83 -4.56
C VAL A 34 -15.72 18.42 -4.41
N ASN A 35 -16.67 17.99 -5.25
CA ASN A 35 -18.07 18.46 -5.23
C ASN A 35 -18.97 17.67 -4.27
N LYS A 36 -18.43 16.61 -3.66
CA LYS A 36 -19.07 15.80 -2.64
C LYS A 36 -18.25 15.88 -1.37
N ASN A 37 -18.73 15.25 -0.31
CA ASN A 37 -17.92 15.08 0.88
C ASN A 37 -16.61 14.38 0.50
N HIS A 38 -15.51 14.87 1.04
CA HIS A 38 -14.20 14.33 0.71
C HIS A 38 -13.23 14.47 1.86
N THR A 39 -12.17 13.66 1.80
CA THR A 39 -11.07 13.74 2.76
C THR A 39 -9.76 14.04 2.07
N PHE A 40 -8.86 14.65 2.84
CA PHE A 40 -7.46 14.80 2.50
C PHE A 40 -6.60 14.10 3.54
N VAL A 41 -5.63 13.33 3.07
CA VAL A 41 -4.54 12.78 3.88
C VAL A 41 -3.25 13.00 3.11
N ASP A 42 -2.18 13.35 3.79
CA ASP A 42 -0.92 13.70 3.14
C ASP A 42 -0.27 12.50 2.40
N THR A 43 0.21 12.71 1.17
CA THR A 43 0.88 11.66 0.37
C THR A 43 2.18 11.14 0.97
N SER A 44 2.79 11.84 1.94
CA SER A 44 3.88 11.31 2.75
C SER A 44 3.42 10.16 3.65
N VAL A 45 2.13 10.08 3.96
CA VAL A 45 1.55 9.08 4.87
C VAL A 45 0.69 8.05 4.13
N VAL A 46 -0.01 8.44 3.06
CA VAL A 46 -0.87 7.54 2.27
C VAL A 46 -0.35 7.35 0.85
N ALA A 47 -0.46 6.12 0.34
CA ALA A 47 -0.08 5.76 -1.01
C ALA A 47 -1.21 6.04 -2.02
N SER A 48 -2.47 5.75 -1.64
CA SER A 48 -3.63 5.89 -2.52
C SER A 48 -4.96 5.92 -1.74
N CYS A 49 -6.00 6.44 -2.39
CA CYS A 49 -7.40 6.28 -1.97
C CYS A 49 -7.89 4.94 -2.55
N LEU A 50 -8.32 4.03 -1.69
CA LEU A 50 -8.84 2.71 -2.08
C LEU A 50 -10.33 2.74 -2.38
N GLY A 51 -11.07 3.64 -1.74
CA GLY A 51 -12.50 3.75 -1.96
C GLY A 51 -13.15 4.71 -0.97
N ALA A 52 -14.38 5.07 -1.30
CA ALA A 52 -15.25 5.86 -0.46
C ALA A 52 -16.69 5.69 -0.93
N GLY A 53 -17.66 5.94 -0.06
CA GLY A 53 -19.04 5.75 -0.42
C GLY A 53 -20.03 6.07 0.69
N VAL A 54 -21.28 5.69 0.42
CA VAL A 54 -22.41 5.81 1.36
C VAL A 54 -22.48 4.57 2.22
N GLY A 55 -23.06 4.70 3.41
CA GLY A 55 -23.40 3.55 4.26
C GLY A 55 -22.44 3.42 5.41
N ASN A 56 -21.93 2.21 5.66
CA ASN A 56 -21.13 1.93 6.84
C ASN A 56 -19.95 0.99 6.56
N ILE A 57 -18.80 1.39 7.07
CA ILE A 57 -17.68 0.49 7.31
C ILE A 57 -17.78 0.02 8.76
N ASN A 58 -17.99 -1.26 9.03
CA ASN A 58 -18.20 -1.79 10.38
C ASN A 58 -17.30 -2.97 10.77
N GLY A 59 -16.43 -3.40 9.86
CA GLY A 59 -15.40 -4.40 10.07
C GLY A 59 -15.93 -5.83 9.95
N ASN A 60 -17.24 -6.00 9.75
CA ASN A 60 -17.84 -7.29 9.49
C ASN A 60 -17.72 -7.63 7.99
N PRO A 61 -17.03 -8.71 7.61
CA PRO A 61 -16.79 -9.05 6.20
C PRO A 61 -18.07 -9.22 5.35
N GLY A 62 -19.23 -9.48 5.97
CA GLY A 62 -20.49 -9.64 5.25
C GLY A 62 -21.33 -8.37 5.10
N THR A 63 -20.98 -7.29 5.80
CA THR A 63 -21.81 -6.07 5.86
C THR A 63 -21.02 -4.77 5.84
N ASP A 64 -19.70 -4.84 5.84
CA ASP A 64 -18.83 -3.69 5.68
C ASP A 64 -18.76 -3.34 4.19
N ASP A 65 -19.17 -2.12 3.85
CA ASP A 65 -19.28 -1.71 2.44
C ASP A 65 -17.92 -1.72 1.73
N PHE A 66 -16.82 -1.46 2.44
CA PHE A 66 -15.48 -1.58 1.86
C PHE A 66 -15.08 -3.05 1.68
N LEU A 67 -15.25 -3.90 2.70
CA LEU A 67 -14.85 -5.32 2.61
C LEU A 67 -15.68 -6.13 1.61
N THR A 68 -16.93 -5.74 1.37
CA THR A 68 -17.80 -6.36 0.37
C THR A 68 -17.57 -5.82 -1.05
N GLY A 69 -16.84 -4.71 -1.19
CA GLY A 69 -16.47 -4.06 -2.44
C GLY A 69 -14.97 -4.07 -2.72
N GLU A 70 -14.36 -2.90 -2.82
CA GLU A 70 -12.97 -2.66 -3.22
C GLU A 70 -11.95 -3.30 -2.25
N GLY A 71 -12.35 -3.46 -0.99
CA GLY A 71 -11.57 -4.04 0.08
C GLY A 71 -11.64 -5.56 0.17
N ALA A 72 -12.33 -6.25 -0.75
CA ALA A 72 -12.46 -7.70 -0.73
C ALA A 72 -11.10 -8.40 -0.58
N GLY A 73 -11.03 -9.35 0.35
CA GLY A 73 -9.80 -10.08 0.70
C GLY A 73 -8.91 -9.40 1.74
N SER A 74 -9.23 -8.19 2.18
CA SER A 74 -8.63 -7.58 3.37
C SER A 74 -9.26 -8.14 4.65
N GLY A 75 -8.50 -8.17 5.75
CA GLY A 75 -9.00 -8.51 7.08
C GLY A 75 -9.05 -7.27 7.98
N LEU A 76 -10.01 -7.22 8.92
CA LEU A 76 -10.01 -6.21 9.97
C LEU A 76 -8.83 -6.44 10.93
N ILE A 77 -8.10 -5.37 11.27
CA ILE A 77 -7.00 -5.42 12.22
C ILE A 77 -7.21 -4.44 13.37
N GLY A 78 -6.72 -4.80 14.56
CA GLY A 78 -6.72 -3.90 15.70
C GLY A 78 -5.66 -2.81 15.54
N ILE A 79 -5.92 -1.63 16.07
CA ILE A 79 -4.96 -0.51 16.07
C ILE A 79 -3.79 -0.69 17.06
N GLY A 80 -3.85 -1.71 17.93
CA GLY A 80 -2.86 -1.90 18.99
C GLY A 80 -2.91 -0.76 20.01
N SER A 81 -1.75 -0.21 20.37
CA SER A 81 -1.62 0.97 21.25
C SER A 81 -1.86 2.32 20.56
N GLY A 82 -2.18 2.32 19.27
CA GLY A 82 -2.45 3.54 18.51
C GLY A 82 -3.73 4.28 18.92
N THR A 83 -3.88 5.50 18.43
CA THR A 83 -4.96 6.42 18.82
C THR A 83 -5.48 7.22 17.62
N PHE A 84 -6.71 7.70 17.75
CA PHE A 84 -7.33 8.64 16.80
C PHE A 84 -7.81 9.86 17.55
N THR A 85 -7.63 11.04 16.96
CA THR A 85 -8.12 12.29 17.52
C THR A 85 -8.87 13.07 16.46
N GLN A 86 -9.81 13.90 16.89
CA GLN A 86 -10.54 14.83 16.03
C GLN A 86 -10.61 16.19 16.75
N ASP A 87 -10.32 17.25 15.98
CA ASP A 87 -10.61 18.63 16.33
C ASP A 87 -11.33 19.29 15.14
N GLY A 88 -12.64 19.49 15.28
CA GLY A 88 -13.49 19.99 14.21
C GLY A 88 -13.44 19.11 12.95
N ASN A 89 -12.89 19.66 11.86
CA ASN A 89 -12.79 19.02 10.55
C ASN A 89 -11.46 18.31 10.32
N THR A 90 -10.52 18.45 11.23
CA THR A 90 -9.21 17.81 11.13
C THR A 90 -9.03 16.82 12.26
N GLY A 91 -7.98 16.01 12.15
CA GLY A 91 -7.58 15.14 13.23
C GLY A 91 -6.30 14.41 12.94
N THR A 92 -5.92 13.56 13.87
CA THR A 92 -4.71 12.75 13.77
C THR A 92 -5.02 11.28 13.91
N PHE A 93 -4.14 10.46 13.38
CA PHE A 93 -4.03 9.06 13.76
C PHE A 93 -2.60 8.77 14.19
N ALA A 94 -2.46 7.85 15.13
CA ALA A 94 -1.21 7.22 15.51
C ALA A 94 -1.43 5.70 15.52
N LEU A 95 -0.49 4.93 14.98
CA LEU A 95 -0.55 3.49 14.84
C LEU A 95 0.59 2.87 15.64
N ASP A 96 0.33 1.70 16.20
CA ASP A 96 1.39 0.91 16.80
C ASP A 96 2.36 0.44 15.70
N ALA A 97 3.65 0.75 15.85
CA ALA A 97 4.65 0.39 14.85
C ALA A 97 4.75 -1.14 14.64
N SER A 98 4.40 -1.94 15.66
CA SER A 98 4.40 -3.40 15.58
C SER A 98 3.36 -3.97 14.60
N LEU A 99 2.40 -3.17 14.15
CA LEU A 99 1.46 -3.61 13.11
C LEU A 99 2.18 -4.00 11.81
N TRP A 100 3.27 -3.31 11.49
CA TRP A 100 4.07 -3.59 10.29
C TRP A 100 4.90 -4.88 10.38
N ASP A 101 5.04 -5.47 11.57
CA ASP A 101 5.67 -6.78 11.74
C ASP A 101 4.74 -7.91 11.27
N ALA A 102 3.42 -7.67 11.27
CA ALA A 102 2.39 -8.65 10.93
C ALA A 102 1.73 -8.41 9.56
N TRP A 103 1.69 -7.16 9.09
CA TRP A 103 0.93 -6.74 7.91
C TRP A 103 1.82 -6.00 6.91
N SER A 104 1.77 -6.42 5.65
CA SER A 104 2.53 -5.77 4.57
C SER A 104 1.79 -4.58 3.98
N GLU A 105 0.46 -4.62 4.02
CA GLU A 105 -0.41 -3.53 3.58
C GLU A 105 -1.39 -3.25 4.70
N ILE A 106 -1.50 -1.97 5.06
CA ILE A 106 -2.48 -1.49 6.02
C ILE A 106 -3.25 -0.36 5.35
N ALA A 107 -4.58 -0.45 5.38
CA ALA A 107 -5.47 0.62 4.97
C ALA A 107 -6.21 1.19 6.19
N ILE A 108 -6.43 2.50 6.19
CA ILE A 108 -7.18 3.23 7.21
C ILE A 108 -8.54 3.65 6.65
N GLY A 109 -9.61 3.24 7.31
CA GLY A 109 -10.99 3.61 6.98
C GLY A 109 -11.54 4.63 7.97
N LEU A 110 -11.82 5.85 7.50
CA LEU A 110 -12.42 6.93 8.29
C LEU A 110 -13.92 6.97 8.00
N LYS A 111 -14.77 6.84 9.02
CA LYS A 111 -16.23 7.00 8.90
C LYS A 111 -16.66 8.31 9.56
N PHE A 112 -17.41 9.12 8.83
CA PHE A 112 -18.01 10.35 9.35
C PHE A 112 -19.53 10.19 9.50
N GLY A 113 -20.14 10.93 10.41
CA GLY A 113 -21.60 10.95 10.56
C GLY A 113 -22.21 12.03 9.66
N THR A 114 -22.55 11.70 8.42
CA THR A 114 -23.22 12.62 7.47
C THR A 114 -24.69 12.26 7.23
N GLY A 115 -25.14 11.12 7.77
CA GLY A 115 -26.53 10.71 7.69
C GLY A 115 -26.87 10.07 6.34
N ASN A 116 -26.06 9.09 5.91
CA ASN A 116 -26.19 8.35 4.66
C ASN A 116 -26.20 9.26 3.43
N GLN A 117 -25.33 10.27 3.42
CA GLN A 117 -25.05 11.06 2.22
C GLN A 117 -23.91 10.44 1.42
N ALA A 118 -23.73 10.90 0.18
CA ALA A 118 -22.57 10.57 -0.63
C ALA A 118 -21.28 10.76 0.17
N ASP A 119 -20.37 9.78 0.07
CA ASP A 119 -19.01 9.84 0.60
C ASP A 119 -18.96 10.11 2.11
N GLU A 120 -19.54 9.17 2.85
CA GLU A 120 -19.61 9.17 4.30
C GLU A 120 -18.45 8.40 4.95
N TRP A 121 -17.85 7.47 4.21
CA TRP A 121 -16.64 6.77 4.59
C TRP A 121 -15.56 6.88 3.52
N PHE A 122 -14.30 6.83 3.95
CA PHE A 122 -13.12 6.95 3.08
C PHE A 122 -12.05 5.96 3.53
N VAL A 123 -11.44 5.26 2.58
CA VAL A 123 -10.38 4.29 2.86
C VAL A 123 -9.13 4.65 2.08
N TYR A 124 -8.01 4.78 2.79
CA TYR A 124 -6.70 5.03 2.22
C TYR A 124 -5.74 3.88 2.48
N LEU A 125 -4.91 3.55 1.49
CA LEU A 125 -3.75 2.70 1.69
C LEU A 125 -2.64 3.53 2.32
N LEU A 126 -2.10 3.08 3.45
CA LEU A 126 -0.98 3.72 4.12
C LEU A 126 0.34 3.40 3.41
N ASN A 127 1.27 4.35 3.41
CA ASN A 127 2.65 4.06 3.05
C ASN A 127 3.24 3.07 4.06
N PRO A 128 4.17 2.18 3.65
CA PRO A 128 4.82 1.27 4.57
C PRO A 128 5.51 2.00 5.72
N LEU A 129 5.44 1.42 6.91
CA LEU A 129 6.12 1.89 8.13
C LEU A 129 5.65 3.24 8.68
N VAL A 130 4.54 3.80 8.19
CA VAL A 130 3.98 5.00 8.80
C VAL A 130 3.39 4.69 10.17
N SER A 131 3.62 5.57 11.12
CA SER A 131 3.11 5.45 12.49
C SER A 131 2.14 6.56 12.87
N SER A 132 1.99 7.60 12.05
CA SER A 132 1.03 8.67 12.31
C SER A 132 0.75 9.51 11.08
N GLY A 133 -0.38 10.21 11.08
CA GLY A 133 -0.73 11.17 10.04
C GLY A 133 -1.79 12.16 10.49
N LEU A 134 -1.97 13.18 9.66
CA LEU A 134 -3.05 14.15 9.75
C LEU A 134 -4.10 13.84 8.69
N TRP A 135 -5.36 14.08 9.00
CA TRP A 135 -6.44 14.03 8.04
C TRP A 135 -7.32 15.27 8.17
N GLU A 136 -7.98 15.63 7.07
CA GLU A 136 -8.98 16.69 6.99
C GLU A 136 -10.20 16.16 6.25
N PHE A 137 -11.39 16.50 6.76
CA PHE A 137 -12.68 16.19 6.15
C PHE A 137 -13.37 17.48 5.72
N ILE A 138 -13.78 17.54 4.46
CA ILE A 138 -14.56 18.63 3.90
C ILE A 138 -16.01 18.19 3.76
N ASP A 139 -16.88 18.88 4.50
CA ASP A 139 -18.33 18.73 4.43
C ASP A 139 -18.86 19.60 3.28
N ALA A 140 -19.00 19.01 2.09
CA ALA A 140 -19.46 19.73 0.91
C ALA A 140 -20.99 19.85 0.85
N ASP A 141 -21.71 18.95 1.52
CA ASP A 141 -23.17 18.94 1.51
C ASP A 141 -23.81 19.71 2.70
N GLY A 142 -23.00 20.07 3.71
CA GLY A 142 -23.42 20.84 4.88
C GLY A 142 -24.35 20.06 5.81
N LYS A 143 -24.41 18.73 5.67
CA LYS A 143 -25.34 17.86 6.41
C LYS A 143 -24.65 17.08 7.53
N ARG A 144 -23.42 17.43 7.89
CA ARG A 144 -22.69 16.74 8.95
C ARG A 144 -23.42 16.83 10.29
N GLY A 145 -23.70 15.64 10.86
CA GLY A 145 -24.49 15.49 12.08
C GLY A 145 -23.67 15.29 13.36
N GLY A 146 -22.38 14.97 13.31
CA GLY A 146 -21.69 14.67 14.58
C GLY A 146 -20.25 14.16 14.59
N GLY A 147 -19.39 14.50 13.62
CA GLY A 147 -17.97 14.16 13.76
C GLY A 147 -17.49 12.90 13.03
N LEU A 148 -16.27 12.51 13.33
CA LEU A 148 -15.69 11.21 13.00
C LEU A 148 -16.43 10.18 13.87
N SER A 149 -17.19 9.29 13.25
CA SER A 149 -17.95 8.25 13.98
C SER A 149 -17.01 7.20 14.54
N HIS A 150 -16.08 6.71 13.71
CA HIS A 150 -15.07 5.74 14.10
C HIS A 150 -14.02 5.61 13.00
N VAL A 151 -12.94 4.91 13.34
CA VAL A 151 -11.88 4.53 12.39
C VAL A 151 -11.68 3.03 12.43
N GLN A 152 -11.42 2.45 11.27
CA GLN A 152 -11.07 1.05 11.10
C GLN A 152 -9.71 0.91 10.43
N LEU A 153 -9.03 -0.20 10.71
CA LEU A 153 -7.84 -0.60 9.99
C LEU A 153 -8.08 -1.92 9.31
N TYR A 154 -7.62 -2.01 8.07
CA TYR A 154 -7.66 -3.23 7.27
C TYR A 154 -6.26 -3.67 6.92
N GLY A 155 -5.94 -4.92 7.19
CA GLY A 155 -4.64 -5.50 6.89
C GLY A 155 -4.74 -6.52 5.76
N ARG A 156 -3.68 -6.57 4.94
CA ARG A 156 -3.38 -7.75 4.12
C ARG A 156 -2.01 -8.28 4.51
N THR A 157 -1.95 -9.57 4.73
CA THR A 157 -0.68 -10.27 4.89
C THR A 157 0.05 -10.30 3.55
N PRO A 158 1.38 -10.32 3.56
CA PRO A 158 2.15 -10.41 2.33
C PRO A 158 1.68 -11.61 1.52
N ASN A 159 1.42 -11.38 0.23
CA ASN A 159 1.11 -12.45 -0.69
C ASN A 159 2.40 -13.26 -0.88
N THR A 160 2.61 -14.30 -0.07
CA THR A 160 3.81 -15.16 -0.14
C THR A 160 3.77 -16.11 -1.33
N ASN A 161 3.10 -15.71 -2.43
CA ASN A 161 3.23 -16.33 -3.74
C ASN A 161 4.64 -16.06 -4.27
N VAL A 162 5.63 -16.70 -3.65
CA VAL A 162 6.98 -16.83 -4.17
C VAL A 162 6.84 -17.81 -5.33
N PRO A 163 7.13 -17.40 -6.58
CA PRO A 163 7.24 -18.35 -7.68
C PRO A 163 8.21 -19.45 -7.24
N GLU A 164 7.77 -20.70 -7.32
CA GLU A 164 8.58 -21.85 -6.93
C GLU A 164 9.98 -21.69 -7.52
N PRO A 165 11.05 -21.78 -6.71
CA PRO A 165 12.39 -21.53 -7.19
C PRO A 165 12.67 -22.39 -8.41
N GLY A 166 13.11 -21.78 -9.52
CA GLY A 166 13.52 -22.52 -10.73
C GLY A 166 14.60 -23.58 -10.46
N THR A 167 15.21 -23.57 -9.27
CA THR A 167 16.09 -24.63 -8.76
C THR A 167 15.38 -25.97 -8.60
N LEU A 168 14.08 -26.04 -8.31
CA LEU A 168 13.31 -27.30 -8.30
C LEU A 168 13.19 -27.87 -9.72
N ALA A 169 12.92 -27.02 -10.70
CA ALA A 169 12.89 -27.42 -12.10
C ALA A 169 14.28 -27.88 -12.56
N LEU A 170 15.35 -27.16 -12.21
CA LEU A 170 16.74 -27.53 -12.54
C LEU A 170 17.18 -28.82 -11.83
N LEU A 171 16.79 -29.02 -10.57
CA LEU A 171 17.04 -30.26 -9.84
C LEU A 171 16.33 -31.44 -10.51
N GLY A 172 15.06 -31.25 -10.91
CA GLY A 172 14.30 -32.23 -11.67
C GLY A 172 14.97 -32.58 -13.00
N ILE A 173 15.39 -31.58 -13.77
CA ILE A 173 16.12 -31.77 -15.04
C ILE A 173 17.46 -32.48 -14.82
N GLY A 174 18.20 -32.12 -13.76
CA GLY A 174 19.47 -32.75 -13.40
C GLY A 174 19.31 -34.23 -13.03
N LEU A 175 18.27 -34.58 -12.28
CA LEU A 175 17.94 -35.96 -11.92
C LEU A 175 17.52 -36.79 -13.13
N LEU A 176 16.71 -36.21 -14.03
CA LEU A 176 16.35 -36.87 -15.28
C LEU A 176 17.56 -37.08 -16.19
N GLY A 177 18.43 -36.07 -16.33
CA GLY A 177 19.67 -36.16 -17.11
C GLY A 177 20.62 -37.24 -16.59
N THR A 178 20.79 -37.34 -15.28
CA THR A 178 21.64 -38.37 -14.65
C THR A 178 21.05 -39.77 -14.78
N ALA A 179 19.72 -39.93 -14.66
CA ALA A 179 19.05 -41.21 -14.89
C ALA A 179 19.22 -41.70 -16.34
N VAL A 180 19.08 -40.81 -17.33
CA VAL A 180 19.31 -41.13 -18.75
C VAL A 180 20.78 -41.49 -19.00
N ALA A 181 21.72 -40.72 -18.45
CA ALA A 181 23.16 -40.99 -18.59
C ALA A 181 23.57 -42.35 -18.01
N ARG A 182 22.98 -42.75 -16.87
CA ARG A 182 23.25 -44.06 -16.25
C ARG A 182 22.76 -45.22 -17.12
N ARG A 183 21.58 -45.12 -17.73
CA ARG A 183 21.03 -46.17 -18.61
C ARG A 183 21.91 -46.41 -19.84
N ARG A 184 22.50 -45.37 -20.41
CA ARG A 184 23.39 -45.47 -21.59
C ARG A 184 24.76 -46.10 -21.30
N LYS A 185 25.17 -46.21 -20.03
CA LYS A 185 26.41 -46.91 -19.64
C LYS A 185 26.20 -48.38 -19.28
N GLN A 186 24.94 -48.81 -19.10
CA GLN A 186 24.60 -50.19 -18.75
C GLN A 186 24.05 -51.01 -19.94
N ALA A 187 23.74 -50.34 -21.06
CA ALA A 187 23.49 -50.95 -22.36
C ALA A 187 24.79 -50.93 -23.19
#